data_AF-A0A535DD97-F1
#
_entry.id   AF-A0A535DD97-F1
#
_cell.length_a   1.000
_cell.length_b   1.000
_cell.length_c   1.000
_cell.angle_alpha   90.00
_cell.angle_beta   90.00
_cell.angle_gamma   90.00
#
_symmetry.space_group_name_H-M   'P 1'
#
loop_
_entity.id
_entity.type
_entity.pdbx_description
1 polymer ?
#
loop_
_entity_poly.entity_id
_entity_poly.type
_entity_poly.pdbx_seq_one_letter_code
_entity_poly.pdbx_strand_id
1 'polypeptide(L)'
;MTKAFEEVFRGTVTEAAAHFDEPRGEFTLVLEGAAADVPKASIEDVRNELFHLRDTGAKSRDAVRRVAEATGRPHREVYRLWLEITQRG
;
A
#
# COMPACT_ATOMS: atom_id res chain seq x y z
N MET A 1 8.42 -33.60 21.30
CA MET A 1 7.80 -33.10 20.06
C MET A 1 7.49 -31.63 20.26
N THR A 2 8.29 -30.72 19.72
CA THR A 2 7.95 -29.29 19.64
C THR A 2 6.97 -29.12 18.49
N LYS A 3 5.68 -29.20 18.80
CA LYS A 3 4.64 -28.91 17.82
C LYS A 3 4.68 -27.40 17.58
N ALA A 4 5.23 -26.99 16.44
CA ALA A 4 5.15 -25.61 16.00
C ALA A 4 3.68 -25.31 15.73
N PHE A 5 3.05 -24.55 16.62
CA PHE A 5 1.70 -24.04 16.42
C PHE A 5 1.84 -22.73 15.65
N GLU A 6 1.70 -22.82 14.33
CA GLU A 6 1.51 -21.64 13.48
C GLU A 6 0.01 -21.40 13.37
N GLU A 7 -0.45 -20.22 13.77
CA GLU A 7 -1.84 -19.80 13.72
C GLU A 7 -1.98 -18.55 12.85
N VAL A 8 -2.95 -18.56 11.93
CA VAL A 8 -3.27 -17.40 11.09
C VAL A 8 -4.68 -16.92 11.42
N PHE A 9 -4.77 -15.72 11.98
CA PHE A 9 -6.02 -15.05 12.28
C PHE A 9 -6.32 -13.96 11.24
N ARG A 10 -7.58 -13.83 10.82
CA ARG A 10 -8.07 -12.74 9.96
C ARG A 10 -9.31 -12.13 10.60
N GLY A 11 -9.27 -10.83 10.81
CA GLY A 11 -10.37 -10.07 11.40
C GLY A 11 -9.95 -8.64 11.68
N THR A 12 -10.80 -7.92 12.39
CA THR A 12 -10.49 -6.59 12.91
C THR A 12 -9.46 -6.65 14.03
N VAL A 13 -8.82 -5.51 14.31
CA VAL A 13 -7.88 -5.39 15.43
C VAL A 13 -8.55 -5.71 16.76
N THR A 14 -9.81 -5.33 16.94
CA THR A 14 -10.58 -5.61 18.16
C THR A 14 -10.84 -7.10 18.34
N GLU A 15 -11.21 -7.83 17.28
CA GLU A 15 -11.39 -9.27 17.35
C GLU A 15 -10.07 -9.99 17.60
N ALA A 16 -8.97 -9.54 16.98
CA ALA A 16 -7.64 -10.08 17.25
C ALA A 16 -7.24 -9.90 18.71
N ALA A 17 -7.47 -8.72 19.29
CA ALA A 17 -7.17 -8.45 20.70
C ALA A 17 -7.98 -9.33 21.66
N ALA A 18 -9.24 -9.65 21.32
CA ALA A 18 -10.06 -10.57 22.11
C ALA A 18 -9.66 -12.04 21.93
N HIS A 19 -9.18 -12.43 20.74
CA HIS A 19 -8.75 -13.80 20.43
C HIS A 19 -7.39 -14.13 21.05
N PHE A 20 -6.47 -13.16 21.06
CA PHE A 20 -5.11 -13.30 21.60
C PHE A 20 -4.98 -12.59 22.96
N ASP A 21 -5.53 -13.20 24.01
CA ASP A 21 -5.53 -12.66 25.38
C ASP A 21 -4.12 -12.67 26.03
N GLU A 22 -3.37 -13.78 25.88
CA GLU A 22 -1.97 -13.90 26.35
C GLU A 22 -1.09 -14.68 25.35
N PRO A 23 -0.87 -14.14 24.14
CA PRO A 23 -0.16 -14.86 23.10
C PRO A 23 1.35 -14.92 23.42
N ARG A 24 1.96 -16.11 23.33
CA ARG A 24 3.40 -16.33 23.60
C ARG A 24 4.16 -16.66 22.32
N GLY A 25 5.28 -15.98 22.09
CA GLY A 25 6.14 -16.19 20.92
C GLY A 25 6.28 -14.92 20.08
N GLU A 26 6.56 -15.11 18.78
CA GLU A 26 6.69 -14.04 17.80
C GLU A 26 5.39 -13.89 17.00
N PHE A 27 4.95 -12.66 16.73
CA PHE A 27 3.71 -12.35 16.02
C PHE A 27 3.96 -11.39 14.87
N THR A 28 3.31 -11.64 13.74
CA THR A 28 3.29 -10.72 12.60
C THR A 28 1.88 -10.17 12.41
N LEU A 29 1.72 -8.85 12.49
CA LEU A 29 0.47 -8.16 12.21
C LEU A 29 0.52 -7.53 10.81
N VAL A 30 -0.47 -7.85 9.99
CA VAL A 30 -0.67 -7.20 8.68
C VAL A 30 -1.90 -6.32 8.79
N LEU A 31 -1.68 -5.00 8.85
CA LEU A 31 -2.75 -4.01 8.90
C LEU A 31 -3.06 -3.51 7.48
N GLU A 32 -4.34 -3.30 7.17
CA GLU A 32 -4.69 -2.59 5.94
C GLU A 32 -4.21 -1.14 6.02
N GLY A 33 -3.78 -0.59 4.88
CA GLY A 33 -3.42 0.82 4.80
C GLY A 33 -4.66 1.70 4.98
N ALA A 34 -4.52 2.82 5.70
CA ALA A 34 -5.60 3.78 5.84
C ALA A 34 -6.05 4.30 4.46
N ALA A 35 -7.34 4.16 4.16
CA ALA A 35 -7.94 4.83 3.02
C ALA A 35 -8.02 6.33 3.35
N ALA A 36 -7.27 7.16 2.62
CA ALA A 36 -7.43 8.60 2.72
C ALA A 36 -8.79 8.99 2.13
N ASP A 37 -9.64 9.66 2.92
CA ASP A 37 -10.95 10.19 2.49
C ASP A 37 -10.78 11.49 1.67
N VAL A 38 -9.78 11.50 0.79
CA VAL A 38 -9.50 12.59 -0.13
C VAL A 38 -10.23 12.27 -1.44
N PRO A 39 -10.92 13.23 -2.07
CA PRO A 39 -11.48 13.03 -3.41
C PRO A 39 -10.38 12.51 -4.33
N LYS A 40 -10.55 11.27 -4.83
CA LYS A 40 -9.55 10.62 -5.68
C LYS A 40 -9.41 11.45 -6.96
N ALA A 41 -8.21 12.00 -7.20
CA ALA A 41 -7.91 12.67 -8.46
C ALA A 41 -8.17 11.72 -9.65
N SER A 42 -8.47 12.25 -10.84
CA SER A 42 -8.75 11.41 -11.99
C SER A 42 -7.52 10.56 -12.38
N ILE A 43 -7.74 9.45 -13.09
CA ILE A 43 -6.61 8.63 -13.58
C ILE A 43 -5.73 9.43 -14.55
N GLU A 44 -6.33 10.37 -15.29
CA GLU A 44 -5.62 11.22 -16.25
C GLU A 44 -4.68 12.19 -15.54
N ASP A 45 -5.15 12.84 -14.47
CA ASP A 45 -4.31 13.72 -13.63
C ASP A 45 -3.13 12.96 -13.03
N VAL A 46 -3.39 11.74 -12.52
CA VAL A 46 -2.38 10.85 -11.96
C VAL A 46 -1.33 10.50 -13.02
N ARG A 47 -1.75 10.17 -14.25
CA ARG A 47 -0.83 9.86 -15.34
C ARG A 47 0.01 11.07 -15.72
N ASN A 48 -0.60 12.25 -15.86
CA ASN A 48 0.11 13.48 -16.21
C ASN A 48 1.21 13.81 -15.18
N GLU A 49 0.90 13.72 -13.89
CA GLU A 49 1.90 13.95 -12.83
C GLU A 49 3.01 12.88 -12.84
N LEU A 50 2.67 11.60 -13.04
CA LEU A 50 3.68 10.54 -13.14
C LEU A 50 4.57 10.73 -14.38
N PHE A 51 4.04 11.18 -15.51
CA PHE A 51 4.82 11.51 -16.70
C PHE A 51 5.79 12.66 -16.43
N HIS A 52 5.32 13.73 -15.80
CA HIS A 52 6.17 14.87 -15.42
C HIS A 52 7.30 14.44 -14.46
N LEU A 53 6.98 13.63 -13.45
CA LEU A 53 7.98 13.09 -12.52
C LEU A 53 8.99 12.18 -13.22
N ARG A 54 8.56 11.39 -14.21
CA ARG A 54 9.47 10.59 -15.04
C ARG A 54 10.42 11.47 -15.84
N ASP A 55 9.90 12.50 -16.51
CA ASP A 55 10.70 13.41 -17.35
C ASP A 55 11.74 14.20 -16.53
N THR A 56 11.39 14.55 -15.29
CA THR A 56 12.32 15.18 -14.34
C THR A 56 13.34 14.21 -13.71
N GLY A 57 13.32 12.93 -14.11
CA GLY A 57 14.28 11.92 -13.64
C GLY A 57 13.99 11.39 -12.24
N ALA A 58 12.76 11.52 -11.73
CA ALA A 58 12.41 11.01 -10.42
C ALA A 58 12.52 9.48 -10.35
N LYS A 59 13.00 8.98 -9.21
CA LYS A 59 13.01 7.54 -8.93
C LYS A 59 11.58 7.04 -8.77
N SER A 60 11.31 5.83 -9.27
CA SER A 60 9.98 5.19 -9.22
C SER A 60 9.34 5.22 -7.83
N ARG A 61 10.11 4.90 -6.79
CA ARG A 61 9.64 4.89 -5.39
C ARG A 61 9.16 6.27 -4.95
N ASP A 62 9.91 7.32 -5.26
CA ASP A 62 9.59 8.69 -4.84
C ASP A 62 8.41 9.25 -5.64
N ALA A 63 8.38 8.98 -6.95
CA ALA A 63 7.27 9.40 -7.81
C ALA A 63 5.94 8.78 -7.37
N VAL A 64 5.92 7.45 -7.16
CA VAL A 64 4.72 6.73 -6.74
C VAL A 64 4.25 7.18 -5.37
N ARG A 65 5.18 7.40 -4.43
CA ARG A 65 4.82 7.90 -3.08
C ARG A 65 4.17 9.27 -3.15
N ARG A 66 4.84 10.22 -3.81
CA ARG A 66 4.35 11.60 -3.94
C ARG A 66 2.97 11.65 -4.59
N VAL A 67 2.76 10.87 -5.65
CA VAL A 67 1.47 10.86 -6.37
C VAL A 67 0.38 10.16 -5.56
N ALA A 68 0.68 9.06 -4.88
CA ALA A 68 -0.30 8.38 -4.02
C ALA A 68 -0.77 9.30 -2.87
N GLU A 69 0.17 9.98 -2.21
CA GLU A 69 -0.12 10.95 -1.15
C GLU A 69 -0.92 12.15 -1.67
N ALA A 70 -0.54 12.73 -2.82
CA ALA A 70 -1.21 13.90 -3.39
C ALA A 70 -2.61 13.63 -3.97
N THR A 71 -2.86 12.40 -4.44
CA THR A 71 -4.10 12.05 -5.15
C THR A 71 -5.07 11.22 -4.31
N GLY A 72 -4.67 10.82 -3.10
CA GLY A 72 -5.44 9.93 -2.23
C GLY A 72 -5.64 8.52 -2.81
N ARG A 73 -4.89 8.16 -3.87
CA ARG A 73 -5.01 6.85 -4.52
C ARG A 73 -4.10 5.82 -3.87
N PRO A 74 -4.49 4.53 -3.83
CA PRO A 74 -3.66 3.47 -3.28
C PRO A 74 -2.29 3.40 -3.97
N HIS A 75 -1.21 3.27 -3.21
CA HIS A 75 0.15 3.10 -3.74
C HIS A 75 0.25 1.99 -4.80
N ARG A 76 -0.48 0.87 -4.60
CA ARG A 76 -0.51 -0.24 -5.55
C ARG A 76 -1.06 0.16 -6.92
N GLU A 77 -2.05 1.06 -6.94
CA GLU A 77 -2.67 1.54 -8.17
C GLU A 77 -1.73 2.50 -8.91
N VAL A 78 -1.17 3.47 -8.19
CA VAL A 78 -0.20 4.43 -8.73
C VAL A 78 1.06 3.72 -9.24
N TYR A 79 1.54 2.71 -8.52
CA TYR A 79 2.67 1.88 -8.95
C TYR A 79 2.40 1.14 -10.27
N ARG A 80 1.18 0.61 -10.45
CA ARG A 80 0.78 -0.04 -11.71
C ARG A 80 0.80 0.96 -12.86
N LEU A 81 0.23 2.15 -12.66
CA LEU A 81 0.26 3.22 -13.66
C LEU A 81 1.70 3.62 -14.01
N TRP A 82 2.59 3.70 -13.03
CA TRP A 82 4.01 3.96 -13.24
C TRP A 82 4.67 2.89 -14.15
N LEU A 83 4.37 1.61 -13.93
CA LEU A 83 4.88 0.52 -14.77
C LEU A 83 4.33 0.62 -16.21
N GLU A 84 3.05 0.96 -16.38
CA GLU A 84 2.44 1.14 -17.71
C GLU A 84 3.12 2.26 -18.51
N ILE A 85 3.45 3.39 -17.88
CA ILE A 85 4.10 4.53 -18.55
C ILE A 85 5.61 4.34 -18.78
N THR A 86 6.26 3.44 -18.04
CA THR A 86 7.70 3.17 -18.17
C THR A 86 8.01 2.01 -19.11
N GLN A 87 7.08 1.05 -19.27
CA GLN A 87 7.21 -0.07 -20.20
C GLN A 87 6.77 0.26 -21.64
N ARG A 88 6.08 1.39 -21.85
CA ARG A 88 5.67 1.90 -23.17
C ARG A 88 6.65 2.93 -23.78
N GLY A 89 7.85 3.04 -23.24
CA GLY A 89 8.91 3.95 -23.72
C GLY A 89 10.04 3.20 -24.40
#